data_AF-A4YGS8-F1
#
_entry.id   AF-A4YGS8-F1
#
_cell.length_a   1.000
_cell.length_b   1.000
_cell.length_c   1.000
_cell.angle_alpha   90.00
_cell.angle_beta   90.00
_cell.angle_gamma   90.00
#
_symmetry.space_group_name_H-M   'P 1'
#
loop_
_entity.id
_entity.type
_entity.pdbx_description
1 polymer ?
#
loop_
_entity_poly.entity_id
_entity_poly.type
_entity_poly.pdbx_seq_one_letter_code
_entity_poly.pdbx_strand_id
1 'polypeptide(L)'
;MVETYPLSVKLAILMDDKDDIAPLWRSISIVTVDGTVERVSASLGRSSALPYADLVVGRDMLRGEISLLSSVYPIVVNGDRIVRFDQIAGKFPELLPGGKTLGVGWCDESHVACLSGSMSGNVVNGLYPFPFREGVFDNVIVYEILDYDVIRESHRVVKRGGKLFLVFRDKVFGGVKPSEALKFLVKFNVISLALRDGFWIVESKKIR
;
A
#
# COMPACT_ATOMS: atom_id res chain seq x y z
N MET A 1 38.72 4.08 -23.26
CA MET A 1 37.39 3.77 -23.82
C MET A 1 36.47 3.57 -22.63
N VAL A 2 35.50 4.47 -22.44
CA VAL A 2 34.45 4.28 -21.43
C VAL A 2 33.39 3.44 -22.12
N GLU A 3 33.28 2.16 -21.76
CA GLU A 3 32.15 1.34 -22.16
C GLU A 3 30.89 1.91 -21.51
N THR A 4 30.12 2.67 -22.26
CA THR A 4 28.74 2.97 -21.92
C THR A 4 27.91 1.72 -22.19
N TYR A 5 27.74 0.88 -21.18
CA TYR A 5 26.67 -0.12 -21.19
C TYR A 5 25.33 0.63 -21.29
N PRO A 6 24.42 0.30 -22.22
CA PRO A 6 23.08 0.86 -22.17
C PRO A 6 22.47 0.38 -20.86
N LEU A 7 22.13 1.32 -19.96
CA LEU A 7 21.28 1.04 -18.81
C LEU A 7 19.96 0.53 -19.36
N SER A 8 19.76 -0.79 -19.33
CA SER A 8 18.48 -1.41 -19.68
C SER A 8 17.49 -1.05 -18.59
N VAL A 9 16.60 -0.09 -18.88
CA VAL A 9 15.52 0.31 -17.97
C VAL A 9 14.66 -0.92 -17.67
N LYS A 10 14.53 -1.26 -16.39
CA LYS A 10 13.68 -2.35 -15.92
C LYS A 10 12.29 -1.81 -15.56
N LEU A 11 11.28 -2.35 -16.22
CA LEU A 11 9.87 -1.98 -16.06
C LEU A 11 9.11 -3.07 -15.34
N ALA A 12 8.25 -2.70 -14.38
CA ALA A 12 7.23 -3.58 -13.79
C ALA A 12 5.83 -3.08 -14.16
N ILE A 13 4.97 -3.95 -14.67
CA ILE A 13 3.60 -3.63 -15.10
C ILE A 13 2.61 -4.47 -14.30
N LEU A 14 1.65 -3.82 -13.64
CA LEU A 14 0.62 -4.45 -12.82
C LEU A 14 -0.56 -4.88 -13.72
N MET A 15 -0.86 -6.18 -13.75
CA MET A 15 -1.84 -6.75 -14.68
C MET A 15 -2.98 -7.50 -13.95
N ASP A 16 -4.22 -7.31 -14.38
CA ASP A 16 -5.38 -8.07 -13.90
C ASP A 16 -5.57 -9.41 -14.65
N ASP A 17 -6.73 -10.04 -14.43
CA ASP A 17 -7.11 -11.34 -14.99
C ASP A 17 -7.47 -11.32 -16.48
N LYS A 18 -7.56 -10.12 -17.06
CA LYS A 18 -7.86 -9.90 -18.48
C LYS A 18 -6.67 -9.40 -19.26
N ASP A 19 -5.48 -9.41 -18.66
CA ASP A 19 -4.27 -8.80 -19.23
C ASP A 19 -4.41 -7.27 -19.43
N ASP A 20 -5.24 -6.60 -18.62
CA ASP A 20 -5.30 -5.14 -18.59
C ASP A 20 -4.42 -4.55 -17.47
N ILE A 21 -3.85 -3.37 -17.72
CA ILE A 21 -3.12 -2.61 -16.69
C ILE A 21 -4.08 -2.23 -15.56
N ALA A 22 -3.71 -2.59 -14.33
CA ALA A 22 -4.58 -2.54 -13.16
C ALA A 22 -3.94 -1.80 -11.98
N PRO A 23 -4.72 -1.43 -10.95
CA PRO A 23 -4.15 -0.98 -9.68
C PRO A 23 -3.55 -2.18 -8.93
N LEU A 24 -2.67 -1.90 -7.97
CA LEU A 24 -2.00 -2.95 -7.19
C LEU A 24 -3.03 -3.90 -6.58
N TRP A 25 -4.05 -3.42 -5.88
CA TRP A 25 -5.06 -4.23 -5.20
C TRP A 25 -5.88 -5.16 -6.10
N ARG A 26 -5.91 -4.95 -7.42
CA ARG A 26 -6.57 -5.83 -8.40
C ARG A 26 -5.61 -6.66 -9.22
N SER A 27 -4.31 -6.39 -9.18
CA SER A 27 -3.36 -7.15 -9.98
C SER A 27 -3.33 -8.62 -9.53
N ILE A 28 -3.25 -9.53 -10.49
CA ILE A 28 -3.03 -10.97 -10.25
C ILE A 28 -1.67 -11.42 -10.76
N SER A 29 -0.98 -10.56 -11.51
CA SER A 29 0.37 -10.78 -12.00
C SER A 29 1.11 -9.48 -12.23
N ILE A 30 2.43 -9.58 -12.27
CA ILE A 30 3.34 -8.48 -12.56
C ILE A 30 4.21 -8.92 -13.73
N VAL A 31 4.19 -8.14 -14.80
CA VAL A 31 5.03 -8.35 -15.99
C VAL A 31 6.26 -7.47 -15.86
N THR A 32 7.43 -8.07 -16.00
CA THR A 32 8.71 -7.37 -15.90
C THR A 32 9.40 -7.36 -17.26
N VAL A 33 9.92 -6.21 -17.67
CA VAL A 33 10.62 -6.03 -18.95
C VAL A 33 11.97 -5.37 -18.73
N ASP A 34 13.06 -6.06 -19.08
CA ASP A 34 14.44 -5.58 -18.97
C ASP A 34 15.33 -6.03 -20.14
N GLY A 35 14.71 -6.25 -21.31
CA GLY A 35 15.32 -6.92 -22.46
C GLY A 35 14.84 -8.37 -22.60
N THR A 36 14.33 -8.94 -21.51
CA THR A 36 13.51 -10.15 -21.49
C THR A 36 12.13 -9.84 -20.89
N VAL A 37 11.13 -10.68 -21.16
CA VAL A 37 9.78 -10.54 -20.60
C VAL A 37 9.56 -11.67 -19.60
N GLU A 38 9.38 -11.31 -18.35
CA GLU A 38 9.06 -12.24 -17.26
C GLU A 38 7.68 -11.94 -16.69
N ARG A 39 6.97 -12.97 -16.22
CA ARG A 39 5.67 -12.81 -15.59
C ARG A 39 5.60 -13.59 -14.29
N VAL A 40 5.29 -12.87 -13.21
CA VAL A 40 5.17 -13.44 -11.86
C VAL A 40 3.72 -13.32 -11.41
N SER A 41 3.20 -14.35 -10.73
CA SER A 41 1.87 -14.29 -10.13
C SER A 41 1.91 -13.44 -8.86
N ALA A 42 0.92 -12.54 -8.73
CA ALA A 42 0.68 -11.69 -7.55
C ALA A 42 -0.66 -12.02 -6.87
N SER A 43 -1.26 -13.18 -7.20
CA SER A 43 -2.60 -13.58 -6.75
C SER A 43 -2.71 -13.81 -5.23
N LEU A 44 -1.64 -14.35 -4.61
CA LEU A 44 -1.60 -14.70 -3.19
C LEU A 44 -0.92 -13.65 -2.30
N GLY A 45 -0.16 -12.73 -2.91
CA GLY A 45 0.58 -11.66 -2.24
C GLY A 45 1.14 -10.72 -3.29
N ARG A 46 0.78 -9.43 -3.22
CA ARG A 46 1.14 -8.44 -4.25
C ARG A 46 2.43 -7.74 -3.87
N SER A 47 2.45 -7.16 -2.68
CA SER A 47 3.64 -6.49 -2.13
C SER A 47 4.86 -7.40 -2.06
N SER A 48 4.68 -8.69 -1.77
CA SER A 48 5.78 -9.66 -1.75
C SER A 48 6.25 -10.11 -3.15
N ALA A 49 5.44 -9.91 -4.18
CA ALA A 49 5.76 -10.27 -5.57
C ALA A 49 6.37 -9.12 -6.38
N LEU A 50 6.44 -7.91 -5.79
CA LEU A 50 6.96 -6.72 -6.46
C LEU A 50 8.47 -6.87 -6.74
N PRO A 51 8.88 -6.82 -8.02
CA PRO A 51 10.29 -6.94 -8.39
C PRO A 51 11.02 -5.62 -8.16
N TYR A 52 12.34 -5.67 -8.03
CA TYR A 52 13.15 -4.47 -8.23
C TYR A 52 13.00 -4.00 -9.69
N ALA A 53 12.62 -2.74 -9.88
CA ALA A 53 12.49 -2.11 -11.20
C ALA A 53 12.74 -0.60 -11.08
N ASP A 54 13.12 0.03 -12.19
CA ASP A 54 13.30 1.48 -12.26
C ASP A 54 11.95 2.22 -12.33
N LEU A 55 10.94 1.54 -12.87
CA LEU A 55 9.61 2.06 -13.11
C LEU A 55 8.54 1.00 -12.79
N VAL A 56 7.49 1.40 -12.08
CA VAL A 56 6.25 0.62 -11.94
C VAL A 56 5.09 1.32 -12.63
N VAL A 57 4.31 0.56 -13.40
CA VAL A 57 3.15 1.02 -14.16
C VAL A 57 1.89 0.33 -13.64
N GLY A 58 0.93 1.13 -13.19
CA GLY A 58 -0.43 0.72 -12.86
C GLY A 58 -1.45 1.71 -13.41
N ARG A 59 -2.72 1.47 -13.13
CA ARG A 59 -3.82 2.38 -13.49
C ARG A 59 -4.85 2.43 -12.38
N ASP A 60 -5.50 3.58 -12.19
CA ASP A 60 -6.55 3.79 -11.18
C ASP A 60 -6.12 3.39 -9.77
N MET A 61 -4.84 3.58 -9.45
CA MET A 61 -4.29 3.28 -8.14
C MET A 61 -4.86 4.22 -7.07
N LEU A 62 -5.11 3.67 -5.89
CA LEU A 62 -5.49 4.43 -4.71
C LEU A 62 -4.31 5.26 -4.21
N ARG A 63 -4.56 6.35 -3.48
CA ARG A 63 -3.48 7.26 -3.06
C ARG A 63 -2.49 6.59 -2.12
N GLY A 64 -2.99 5.73 -1.24
CA GLY A 64 -2.16 4.91 -0.36
C GLY A 64 -1.23 3.97 -1.11
N GLU A 65 -1.73 3.31 -2.15
CA GLU A 65 -0.92 2.46 -3.04
C GLU A 65 0.16 3.25 -3.76
N ILE A 66 -0.21 4.39 -4.34
CA ILE A 66 0.72 5.29 -5.02
C ILE A 66 1.83 5.70 -4.06
N SER A 67 1.46 6.14 -2.85
CA SER A 67 2.41 6.54 -1.82
C SER A 67 3.36 5.39 -1.47
N LEU A 68 2.81 4.21 -1.20
CA LEU A 68 3.58 3.03 -0.81
C LEU A 68 4.53 2.58 -1.92
N LEU A 69 4.06 2.51 -3.18
CA LEU A 69 4.91 2.18 -4.33
C LEU A 69 6.01 3.22 -4.53
N SER A 70 5.72 4.51 -4.31
CA SER A 70 6.72 5.60 -4.40
C SER A 70 7.80 5.51 -3.32
N SER A 71 7.61 4.71 -2.26
CA SER A 71 8.64 4.45 -1.25
C SER A 71 9.69 3.40 -1.69
N VAL A 72 9.37 2.59 -2.71
CA VAL A 72 10.22 1.49 -3.17
C VAL A 72 10.62 1.58 -4.64
N TYR A 73 9.84 2.28 -5.47
CA TYR A 73 10.15 2.51 -6.88
C TYR A 73 10.59 3.96 -7.12
N PRO A 74 11.65 4.18 -7.91
CA PRO A 74 12.07 5.53 -8.30
C PRO A 74 10.98 6.28 -9.09
N ILE A 75 10.27 5.58 -9.97
CA ILE A 75 9.20 6.16 -10.79
C ILE A 75 7.94 5.30 -10.67
N VAL A 76 6.81 5.95 -10.42
CA VAL A 76 5.47 5.36 -10.44
C VAL A 76 4.65 6.03 -11.53
N VAL A 77 4.05 5.24 -12.41
CA VAL A 77 3.11 5.70 -13.44
C VAL A 77 1.71 5.19 -13.12
N ASN A 78 0.75 6.11 -13.08
CA ASN A 78 -0.66 5.83 -12.86
C ASN A 78 -1.48 6.23 -14.10
N GLY A 79 -1.84 5.26 -14.92
CA GLY A 79 -2.48 5.49 -16.20
C GLY A 79 -1.51 6.13 -17.19
N ASP A 80 -1.83 7.33 -17.65
CA ASP A 80 -1.03 8.12 -18.59
C ASP A 80 -0.10 9.14 -17.92
N ARG A 81 -0.02 9.13 -16.57
CA ARG A 81 0.70 10.15 -15.80
C ARG A 81 1.81 9.54 -14.96
N ILE A 82 2.98 10.17 -15.01
CA ILE A 82 4.02 9.99 -13.99
C ILE A 82 3.54 10.66 -12.71
N VAL A 83 3.52 9.90 -11.61
CA VAL A 83 3.14 10.40 -10.29
C VAL A 83 4.18 11.42 -9.83
N ARG A 84 3.70 12.57 -9.39
CA ARG A 84 4.52 13.62 -8.76
C ARG A 84 4.21 13.69 -7.27
N PHE A 85 5.16 14.19 -6.49
CA PHE A 85 5.07 14.23 -5.03
C PHE A 85 3.84 14.99 -4.50
N ASP A 86 3.46 16.09 -5.16
CA ASP A 86 2.26 16.87 -4.84
C ASP A 86 0.95 16.06 -4.96
N GLN A 87 0.96 14.98 -5.75
CA GLN A 87 -0.18 14.07 -5.92
C GLN A 87 -0.26 13.01 -4.81
N ILE A 88 0.81 12.81 -4.04
CA ILE A 88 0.87 11.91 -2.88
C ILE A 88 0.28 12.60 -1.64
N ALA A 89 0.32 13.93 -1.58
CA ALA A 89 -0.20 14.75 -0.49
C ALA A 89 -1.74 14.73 -0.41
N GLY A 90 -2.31 13.62 0.08
CA GLY A 90 -3.72 13.49 0.37
C GLY A 90 -4.04 13.89 1.81
N LYS A 91 -5.06 14.72 2.03
CA LYS A 91 -5.64 14.87 3.37
C LYS A 91 -6.49 13.65 3.69
N PHE A 92 -5.99 12.77 4.55
CA PHE A 92 -6.75 11.69 5.18
C PHE A 92 -7.39 12.20 6.48
N PRO A 93 -8.49 11.59 6.96
CA PRO A 93 -9.05 11.94 8.26
C PRO A 93 -8.04 11.63 9.37
N GLU A 94 -7.90 12.57 10.30
CA GLU A 94 -7.05 12.40 11.48
C GLU A 94 -7.65 11.34 12.41
N LEU A 95 -6.80 10.41 12.83
CA LEU A 95 -7.16 9.32 13.74
C LEU A 95 -6.18 9.28 14.90
N LEU A 96 -6.70 9.38 16.12
CA LEU A 96 -5.91 9.36 17.36
C LEU A 96 -6.30 8.16 18.23
N PRO A 97 -5.94 6.93 17.84
CA PRO A 97 -6.33 5.73 18.59
C PRO A 97 -5.59 5.59 19.94
N GLY A 98 -4.58 6.42 20.20
CA GLY A 98 -3.72 6.38 21.37
C GLY A 98 -2.71 5.23 21.33
N GLY A 99 -1.57 5.35 22.03
CA GLY A 99 -0.51 4.34 22.03
C GLY A 99 0.39 4.37 20.79
N LYS A 100 1.30 3.40 20.67
CA LYS A 100 2.28 3.32 19.57
C LYS A 100 1.59 2.91 18.27
N THR A 101 1.55 3.81 17.31
CA THR A 101 0.81 3.63 16.05
C THR A 101 1.73 3.63 14.84
N LEU A 102 1.60 2.62 13.99
CA LEU A 102 2.24 2.53 12.67
C LEU A 102 1.29 3.04 11.59
N GLY A 103 1.76 3.95 10.73
CA GLY A 103 1.06 4.39 9.53
C GLY A 103 1.53 3.62 8.30
N VAL A 104 0.63 3.25 7.40
CA VAL A 104 0.95 2.61 6.12
C VAL A 104 0.19 3.32 5.00
N GLY A 105 0.90 3.82 4.00
CA GLY A 105 0.34 4.57 2.86
C GLY A 105 0.21 6.08 3.08
N TRP A 106 0.20 6.52 4.34
CA TRP A 106 0.19 7.94 4.72
C TRP A 106 0.80 8.12 6.11
N CYS A 107 1.39 9.30 6.33
CA CYS A 107 1.96 9.69 7.62
C CYS A 107 1.44 11.06 8.07
N ASP A 108 1.10 11.13 9.35
CA ASP A 108 0.97 12.38 10.11
C ASP A 108 1.80 12.29 11.40
N GLU A 109 1.81 13.36 12.19
CA GLU A 109 2.60 13.47 13.43
C GLU A 109 2.20 12.47 14.53
N SER A 110 1.02 11.84 14.44
CA SER A 110 0.57 10.85 15.42
C SER A 110 1.26 9.48 15.28
N HIS A 111 1.95 9.24 14.16
CA HIS A 111 2.57 7.97 13.85
C HIS A 111 4.02 7.90 14.37
N VAL A 112 4.32 6.88 15.19
CA VAL A 112 5.69 6.69 15.71
C VAL A 112 6.64 6.11 14.65
N ALA A 113 6.09 5.47 13.62
CA ALA A 113 6.78 4.99 12.44
C ALA A 113 5.79 4.95 11.27
N CYS A 114 6.30 5.03 10.04
CA CYS A 114 5.46 5.06 8.86
C CYS A 114 6.09 4.37 7.64
N LEU A 115 5.29 3.64 6.86
CA LEU A 115 5.67 3.07 5.57
C LEU A 115 4.91 3.81 4.46
N SER A 116 5.58 4.79 3.83
CA SER A 116 4.95 5.73 2.90
C SER A 116 6.01 6.42 2.04
N GLY A 117 5.65 6.85 0.83
CA GLY A 117 6.47 7.70 -0.01
C GLY A 117 6.38 9.19 0.35
N SER A 118 5.50 9.57 1.28
CA SER A 118 5.41 10.94 1.80
C SER A 118 6.64 11.28 2.65
N MET A 119 7.31 12.42 2.39
CA MET A 119 8.52 12.85 3.12
C MET A 119 8.26 13.43 4.53
N SER A 120 7.03 13.36 5.04
CA SER A 120 6.68 13.86 6.38
C SER A 120 6.66 12.75 7.41
N GLY A 121 7.31 12.97 8.55
CA GLY A 121 7.28 12.07 9.72
C GLY A 121 8.41 11.03 9.78
N ASN A 122 8.24 10.03 10.64
CA ASN A 122 9.22 8.96 10.88
C ASN A 122 9.12 7.85 9.82
N VAL A 123 9.46 8.19 8.58
CA VAL A 123 9.34 7.29 7.43
C VAL A 123 10.44 6.22 7.45
N VAL A 124 10.03 4.98 7.21
CA VAL A 124 10.93 3.85 7.03
C VAL A 124 10.69 3.28 5.63
N ASN A 125 11.75 3.18 4.82
CA ASN A 125 11.64 2.59 3.49
C ASN A 125 11.53 1.07 3.63
N GLY A 126 10.47 0.50 3.08
CA GLY A 126 10.22 -0.93 3.11
C GLY A 126 8.76 -1.25 2.87
N LEU A 127 8.52 -2.36 2.18
CA LEU A 127 7.17 -2.77 1.80
C LEU A 127 6.82 -4.15 2.34
N TYR A 128 7.69 -5.13 2.11
CA TYR A 128 7.50 -6.49 2.61
C TYR A 128 8.86 -7.20 2.77
N PRO A 129 9.12 -7.88 3.90
CA PRO A 129 8.37 -7.79 5.15
C PRO A 129 8.48 -6.39 5.77
N PHE A 130 7.59 -6.06 6.71
CA PHE A 130 7.71 -4.82 7.46
C PHE A 130 8.97 -4.85 8.33
N PRO A 131 9.80 -3.78 8.35
CA PRO A 131 11.08 -3.72 9.07
C PRO A 131 10.91 -3.52 10.58
N PHE A 132 9.91 -4.17 11.18
CA PHE A 132 9.56 -4.07 12.59
C PHE A 132 9.46 -5.45 13.22
N ARG A 133 9.76 -5.54 14.53
CA ARG A 133 9.56 -6.78 15.30
C ARG A 133 8.07 -7.09 15.45
N GLU A 134 7.78 -8.35 15.77
CA GLU A 134 6.42 -8.79 16.09
C GLU A 134 5.89 -8.06 17.34
N GLY A 135 4.61 -7.70 17.33
CA GLY A 135 3.91 -7.18 18.51
C GLY A 135 4.48 -5.87 19.11
N VAL A 136 5.03 -4.99 18.28
CA VAL A 136 5.62 -3.71 18.75
C VAL A 136 4.56 -2.61 18.87
N PHE A 137 3.60 -2.58 17.96
CA PHE A 137 2.62 -1.48 17.86
C PHE A 137 1.32 -1.82 18.60
N ASP A 138 0.71 -0.80 19.20
CA ASP A 138 -0.64 -0.88 19.76
C ASP A 138 -1.68 -0.82 18.63
N ASN A 139 -1.42 -0.02 17.59
CA ASN A 139 -2.28 0.11 16.42
C ASN A 139 -1.49 0.15 15.11
N VAL A 140 -2.15 -0.25 14.03
CA VAL A 140 -1.72 0.01 12.65
C VAL A 140 -2.85 0.73 11.91
N ILE A 141 -2.54 1.80 11.20
CA ILE A 141 -3.49 2.50 10.33
C ILE A 141 -3.02 2.32 8.89
N VAL A 142 -3.88 1.70 8.08
CA VAL A 142 -3.65 1.43 6.66
C VAL A 142 -4.54 2.36 5.86
N TYR A 143 -3.92 3.29 5.13
CA TYR A 143 -4.60 4.25 4.31
C TYR A 143 -4.57 3.77 2.86
N GLU A 144 -5.74 3.49 2.29
CA GLU A 144 -5.93 3.24 0.86
C GLU A 144 -5.00 2.18 0.26
N ILE A 145 -4.66 1.16 1.03
CA ILE A 145 -3.89 -0.01 0.57
C ILE A 145 -4.70 -1.26 0.86
N LEU A 146 -4.98 -2.02 -0.20
CA LEU A 146 -5.77 -3.24 -0.14
C LEU A 146 -4.90 -4.41 -0.62
N ASP A 147 -4.09 -4.91 0.30
CA ASP A 147 -3.14 -5.99 0.03
C ASP A 147 -3.05 -6.96 1.22
N TYR A 148 -3.21 -8.26 0.96
CA TYR A 148 -3.13 -9.30 1.98
C TYR A 148 -1.75 -9.37 2.65
N ASP A 149 -0.68 -9.03 1.94
CA ASP A 149 0.68 -9.00 2.52
C ASP A 149 0.81 -7.87 3.55
N VAL A 150 0.30 -6.69 3.22
CA VAL A 150 0.25 -5.53 4.12
C VAL A 150 -0.59 -5.84 5.34
N ILE A 151 -1.77 -6.46 5.18
CA ILE A 151 -2.62 -6.83 6.31
C ILE A 151 -1.98 -7.93 7.17
N ARG A 152 -1.33 -8.93 6.54
CA ARG A 152 -0.61 -10.00 7.26
C ARG A 152 0.55 -9.45 8.08
N GLU A 153 1.35 -8.55 7.50
CA GLU A 153 2.44 -7.89 8.22
C GLU A 153 1.92 -6.95 9.31
N SER A 154 0.80 -6.25 9.06
CA SER A 154 0.11 -5.45 10.07
C SER A 154 -0.35 -6.32 11.25
N HIS A 155 -0.89 -7.51 10.98
CA HIS A 155 -1.22 -8.51 12.01
C HIS A 155 0.02 -8.92 12.79
N ARG A 156 1.15 -9.17 12.14
CA ARG A 156 2.40 -9.56 12.81
C ARG A 156 2.90 -8.46 13.75
N VAL A 157 2.98 -7.22 13.29
CA VAL A 157 3.61 -6.12 14.05
C VAL A 157 2.71 -5.54 15.15
N VAL A 158 1.39 -5.76 15.08
CA VAL A 158 0.46 -5.30 16.11
C VAL A 158 0.39 -6.27 17.31
N LYS A 159 0.34 -5.71 18.52
CA LYS A 159 0.20 -6.47 19.77
C LYS A 159 -1.09 -7.28 19.80
N ARG A 160 -1.10 -8.34 20.62
CA ARG A 160 -2.32 -9.10 20.91
C ARG A 160 -3.39 -8.18 21.52
N GLY A 161 -4.57 -8.14 20.90
CA GLY A 161 -5.65 -7.25 21.31
C GLY A 161 -5.53 -5.82 20.79
N GLY A 162 -4.43 -5.48 20.09
CA GLY A 162 -4.28 -4.21 19.37
C GLY A 162 -5.19 -4.13 18.14
N LYS A 163 -5.20 -2.95 17.52
CA LYS A 163 -6.18 -2.59 16.49
C LYS A 163 -5.54 -2.36 15.13
N LEU A 164 -6.33 -2.62 14.09
CA LEU A 164 -6.06 -2.17 12.73
C LEU A 164 -7.18 -1.23 12.31
N PHE A 165 -6.81 -0.08 11.77
CA PHE A 165 -7.72 0.86 11.14
C PHE A 165 -7.49 0.80 9.64
N LEU A 166 -8.52 0.49 8.86
CA LEU A 166 -8.47 0.58 7.40
C LEU A 166 -9.24 1.82 6.97
N VAL A 167 -8.55 2.74 6.31
CA VAL A 167 -9.10 4.04 5.89
C VAL A 167 -9.08 4.11 4.37
N PHE A 168 -10.22 4.29 3.73
CA PHE A 168 -10.31 4.40 2.27
C PHE A 168 -11.43 5.32 1.84
N ARG A 169 -11.26 6.05 0.73
CA ARG A 169 -12.34 6.87 0.19
C ARG A 169 -13.53 6.02 -0.24
N ASP A 170 -14.73 6.56 -0.09
CA ASP A 170 -15.90 5.98 -0.72
C ASP A 170 -15.76 6.00 -2.25
N LYS A 171 -16.43 5.04 -2.93
CA LYS A 171 -16.41 4.93 -4.39
C LYS A 171 -16.80 6.24 -5.09
N VAL A 172 -17.72 7.02 -4.54
CA VAL A 172 -18.15 8.30 -5.12
C VAL A 172 -17.00 9.32 -5.17
N PHE A 173 -16.00 9.20 -4.29
CA PHE A 173 -14.81 10.06 -4.22
C PHE A 173 -13.55 9.41 -4.83
N GLY A 174 -13.74 8.39 -5.69
CA GLY A 174 -12.64 7.71 -6.37
C GLY A 174 -11.92 6.66 -5.53
N GLY A 175 -12.55 6.17 -4.45
CA GLY A 175 -12.06 5.00 -3.71
C GLY A 175 -12.83 3.73 -4.07
N VAL A 176 -13.08 2.88 -3.07
CA VAL A 176 -13.70 1.55 -3.28
C VAL A 176 -14.98 1.36 -2.46
N LYS A 177 -15.77 0.34 -2.82
CA LYS A 177 -16.91 -0.06 -1.99
C LYS A 177 -16.43 -0.78 -0.72
N PRO A 178 -17.11 -0.63 0.42
CA PRO A 178 -16.78 -1.39 1.63
C PRO A 178 -16.74 -2.89 1.41
N SER A 179 -17.65 -3.44 0.60
CA SER A 179 -17.67 -4.87 0.27
C SER A 179 -16.38 -5.39 -0.38
N GLU A 180 -15.65 -4.52 -1.09
CA GLU A 180 -14.36 -4.87 -1.69
C GLU A 180 -13.22 -4.74 -0.67
N ALA A 181 -13.21 -3.65 0.10
CA ALA A 181 -12.15 -3.39 1.08
C ALA A 181 -12.15 -4.40 2.25
N LEU A 182 -13.33 -4.79 2.74
CA LEU A 182 -13.46 -5.66 3.90
C LEU A 182 -12.90 -7.08 3.67
N LYS A 183 -12.80 -7.54 2.41
CA LYS A 183 -12.22 -8.84 2.05
C LYS A 183 -10.77 -8.99 2.53
N PHE A 184 -10.04 -7.87 2.64
CA PHE A 184 -8.63 -7.86 2.98
C PHE A 184 -8.37 -8.01 4.49
N LEU A 185 -9.36 -7.79 5.35
CA LEU A 185 -9.22 -7.77 6.83
C LEU A 185 -9.13 -9.17 7.47
N VAL A 186 -8.33 -10.06 6.87
CA VAL A 186 -8.14 -11.43 7.37
C VAL A 186 -7.40 -11.40 8.71
N LYS A 187 -7.81 -12.27 9.65
CA LYS A 187 -7.32 -12.34 11.05
C LYS A 187 -7.61 -11.10 11.91
N PHE A 188 -8.49 -10.23 11.45
CA PHE A 188 -9.03 -9.13 12.23
C PHE A 188 -10.55 -9.27 12.35
N ASN A 189 -11.10 -8.94 13.51
CA ASN A 189 -12.54 -8.83 13.71
C ASN A 189 -12.95 -7.36 13.60
N VAL A 190 -13.88 -7.04 12.69
CA VAL A 190 -14.38 -5.67 12.52
C VAL A 190 -15.21 -5.29 13.75
N ILE A 191 -14.86 -4.17 14.39
CA ILE A 191 -15.56 -3.62 15.55
C ILE A 191 -16.56 -2.56 15.11
N SER A 192 -16.14 -1.65 14.24
CA SER A 192 -16.95 -0.53 13.81
C SER A 192 -16.62 -0.13 12.37
N LEU A 193 -17.60 0.49 11.71
CA LEU A 193 -17.48 1.07 10.40
C LEU A 193 -18.13 2.45 10.44
N ALA A 194 -17.37 3.49 10.11
CA ALA A 194 -17.86 4.86 10.05
C ALA A 194 -17.54 5.49 8.69
N LEU A 195 -18.43 6.35 8.21
CA LEU A 195 -18.18 7.22 7.07
C LEU A 195 -17.95 8.64 7.59
N ARG A 196 -16.78 9.21 7.34
CA ARG A 196 -16.40 10.58 7.76
C ARG A 196 -15.65 11.27 6.63
N ASP A 197 -16.09 12.48 6.28
CA ASP A 197 -15.43 13.34 5.28
C ASP A 197 -15.16 12.64 3.93
N GLY A 198 -16.05 11.72 3.53
CA GLY A 198 -15.93 10.93 2.30
C GLY A 198 -15.02 9.69 2.42
N PHE A 199 -14.56 9.35 3.62
CA PHE A 199 -13.74 8.17 3.91
C PHE A 199 -14.48 7.18 4.79
N TRP A 200 -14.42 5.91 4.40
CA TRP A 200 -14.73 4.80 5.28
C TRP A 200 -13.56 4.58 6.23
N ILE A 201 -13.88 4.44 7.51
CA ILE A 201 -12.94 4.12 8.58
C ILE A 201 -13.44 2.81 9.21
N VAL A 202 -12.70 1.74 8.98
CA VAL A 202 -12.98 0.42 9.55
C VAL A 202 -12.06 0.23 10.75
N GLU A 203 -12.63 0.17 11.95
CA GLU A 203 -11.88 -0.24 13.14
C GLU A 203 -12.00 -1.75 13.30
N SER A 204 -10.85 -2.42 13.44
CA SER A 204 -10.79 -3.87 13.62
C SER A 204 -9.83 -4.26 14.72
N LYS A 205 -10.05 -5.42 15.35
CA LYS A 205 -9.22 -5.95 16.44
C LYS A 205 -8.50 -7.23 16.01
N LYS A 206 -7.22 -7.34 16.35
CA LYS A 206 -6.43 -8.56 16.08
C LYS A 206 -7.07 -9.78 16.75
N ILE A 207 -7.35 -10.80 15.95
CA ILE A 207 -7.75 -12.14 16.42
C ILE A 207 -6.48 -12.90 16.81
N ARG A 208 -6.59 -13.75 17.85
CA ARG A 208 -5.48 -14.60 18.33
C ARG A 208 -4.95 -15.50 17.24
#